data_AF-A0A250KM88-F1
#
_entry.id   AF-A0A250KM88-F1
#
_cell.length_a   1.000
_cell.length_b   1.000
_cell.length_c   1.000
_cell.angle_alpha   90.00
_cell.angle_beta   90.00
_cell.angle_gamma   90.00
#
_symmetry.space_group_name_H-M   'P 1'
#
loop_
_entity.id
_entity.type
_entity.pdbx_description
1 polymer ?
#
loop_
_entity_poly.entity_id
_entity_poly.type
_entity_poly.pdbx_seq_one_letter_code
_entity_poly.pdbx_strand_id
1 'polypeptide(L)' 'MTARHIQIDADTFEAIKAHIQQQFDTLSWWPTEGPEQAKQEYRIMSANPAQLAYWCEKWLNRGQWRQLENDVRQRLRRG' A
#
# COMPACT_ATOMS: atom_id res chain seq x y z
N MET A 1 -9.06 -17.75 -7.12
CA MET A 1 -9.97 -16.58 -7.19
C MET A 1 -9.12 -15.33 -7.04
N THR A 2 -8.72 -14.73 -8.16
CA THR A 2 -7.93 -13.50 -8.19
C THR A 2 -8.81 -12.37 -7.69
N ALA A 3 -8.56 -11.92 -6.46
CA ALA A 3 -9.15 -10.68 -5.98
C ALA A 3 -8.76 -9.58 -6.98
N ARG A 4 -9.75 -8.90 -7.57
CA ARG A 4 -9.53 -7.74 -8.42
C ARG A 4 -8.97 -6.63 -7.53
N HIS A 5 -7.65 -6.63 -7.34
CA HIS A 5 -6.93 -5.58 -6.66
C HIS A 5 -6.84 -4.37 -7.60
N ILE A 6 -6.83 -3.17 -7.02
CA ILE A 6 -6.56 -1.93 -7.73
C ILE A 6 -5.31 -2.09 -8.59
N GLN A 7 -5.43 -1.68 -9.85
CA GLN A 7 -4.29 -1.63 -10.75
C GLN A 7 -3.38 -0.49 -10.26
N ILE A 8 -2.14 -0.85 -9.91
CA ILE A 8 -1.13 0.12 -9.51
C ILE A 8 -0.48 0.66 -10.78
N ASP A 9 -1.07 1.71 -11.33
CA ASP A 9 -0.55 2.51 -12.43
C ASP A 9 0.25 3.71 -11.85
N ALA A 10 0.91 4.50 -12.70
CA ALA A 10 1.80 5.59 -12.23
C ALA A 10 1.11 6.57 -11.27
N ASP A 11 -0.17 6.86 -11.51
CA ASP A 11 -0.98 7.81 -10.72
C ASP A 11 -1.35 7.25 -9.34
N THR A 12 -1.79 5.99 -9.29
CA THR A 12 -2.13 5.30 -8.04
C THR A 12 -0.88 4.89 -7.25
N PHE A 13 0.25 4.65 -7.93
CA PHE A 13 1.52 4.26 -7.32
C PHE A 13 2.03 5.31 -6.32
N GLU A 14 2.10 6.58 -6.73
CA GLU A 14 2.54 7.69 -5.88
C GLU A 14 1.61 7.87 -4.68
N ALA A 15 0.29 7.81 -4.91
CA ALA A 15 -0.72 7.94 -3.86
C ALA A 15 -0.68 6.79 -2.85
N ILE A 16 -0.49 5.55 -3.32
CA ILE A 16 -0.32 4.36 -2.46
C ILE A 16 0.95 4.50 -1.63
N LYS A 17 2.05 4.90 -2.27
CA LYS A 17 3.35 5.10 -1.59
C LYS A 17 3.24 6.17 -0.50
N ALA A 18 2.61 7.30 -0.79
CA ALA A 18 2.37 8.37 0.18
C ALA A 18 1.48 7.89 1.34
N HIS A 19 0.42 7.13 1.05
CA HIS A 19 -0.46 6.59 2.09
C HIS A 19 0.28 5.60 3.00
N ILE A 20 1.01 4.64 2.44
CA ILE A 20 1.77 3.65 3.23
C ILE A 20 2.85 4.34 4.08
N GLN A 21 3.57 5.32 3.50
CA GLN A 21 4.55 6.10 4.25
C GLN A 21 3.90 6.83 5.44
N GLN A 22 2.74 7.44 5.24
CA GLN A 22 1.97 8.10 6.29
C GLN A 22 1.50 7.13 7.38
N GLN A 23 1.08 5.92 7.03
CA GLN A 23 0.73 4.88 8.01
C GLN A 23 1.95 4.46 8.85
N PHE A 24 3.13 4.34 8.22
CA PHE A 24 4.37 4.04 8.94
C PHE A 24 4.83 5.13 9.90
N ASP A 25 4.63 6.40 9.53
CA ASP A 25 4.95 7.58 10.35
C ASP A 25 3.99 7.73 11.53
N THR A 26 2.70 7.48 11.30
CA THR A 26 1.66 7.59 12.32
C THR A 26 1.65 6.42 13.32
N LEU A 27 2.50 5.41 13.11
CA LEU A 27 2.53 4.14 13.88
C LEU A 27 1.16 3.46 13.93
N SER A 28 0.26 3.83 13.03
CA SER A 28 -1.11 3.36 12.99
C SER A 28 -1.09 1.98 12.36
N TRP A 29 -1.21 0.96 13.23
CA TRP A 29 -1.25 -0.48 12.97
C TRP A 29 -1.27 -0.84 11.49
N TRP A 30 -0.08 -0.95 10.85
CA TRP A 30 0.27 -1.75 9.67
C TRP A 30 1.76 -2.13 9.73
N PRO A 31 2.13 -3.39 9.42
CA PRO A 31 1.36 -4.63 9.31
C PRO A 31 1.26 -5.39 10.66
N THR A 32 0.30 -6.31 10.74
CA THR A 32 -0.05 -7.09 11.96
C THR A 32 1.03 -8.04 12.45
N GLU A 33 1.99 -8.41 11.60
CA GLU A 33 3.13 -9.26 11.95
C GLU A 33 4.38 -8.65 11.29
N GLY A 34 5.41 -8.29 12.07
CA GLY A 34 6.71 -7.85 11.54
C GLY A 34 6.77 -6.46 10.88
N PRO A 35 6.45 -5.35 11.60
CA PRO A 35 6.50 -4.00 11.05
C PRO A 35 7.88 -3.56 10.56
N GLU A 36 8.95 -4.03 11.20
CA GLU A 36 10.32 -3.72 10.77
C GLU A 36 10.67 -4.41 9.45
N GLN A 37 10.33 -5.70 9.32
CA GLN A 37 10.59 -6.47 8.12
C GLN A 37 9.78 -5.93 6.93
N ALA A 38 8.51 -5.57 7.18
CA ALA A 38 7.67 -4.97 6.16
C ALA A 38 8.19 -3.59 5.73
N LYS A 39 8.67 -2.74 6.65
CA LYS A 39 9.34 -1.47 6.32
C LYS A 39 10.60 -1.68 5.47
N GLN A 40 11.38 -2.71 5.79
CA GLN A 40 12.62 -3.01 5.06
C GLN A 40 12.33 -3.53 3.64
N GLU A 41 11.37 -4.44 3.49
CA GLU A 41 10.90 -4.90 2.17
C GLU A 41 10.26 -3.76 1.37
N TYR A 42 9.48 -2.90 2.01
CA TYR A 42 8.83 -1.75 1.37
C TYR A 42 9.84 -0.79 0.75
N ARG A 43 10.97 -0.50 1.42
CA ARG A 43 12.02 0.36 0.85
C ARG A 43 12.56 -0.15 -0.48
N ILE A 44 12.60 -1.47 -0.67
CA ILE A 44 13.06 -2.10 -1.90
C ILE A 44 11.92 -2.16 -2.93
N MET A 45 10.73 -2.58 -2.50
CA MET A 45 9.59 -2.85 -3.37
C MET A 45 8.81 -1.59 -3.80
N SER A 46 8.98 -0.47 -3.10
CA SER A 46 8.40 0.84 -3.47
C SER A 46 9.10 1.53 -4.65
N ALA A 47 10.02 0.82 -5.33
CA ALA A 47 10.68 1.26 -6.55
C ALA A 47 9.89 0.93 -7.82
N ASN A 48 8.97 -0.05 -7.77
CA ASN A 48 8.21 -0.49 -8.93
C ASN A 48 6.74 -0.77 -8.56
N PRO A 49 5.75 -0.30 -9.35
CA PRO A 49 4.33 -0.59 -9.13
C PRO A 49 4.00 -2.07 -8.93
N ALA A 50 4.61 -2.96 -9.72
CA ALA A 50 4.38 -4.40 -9.63
C ALA A 50 4.92 -4.99 -8.32
N GLN A 51 6.09 -4.52 -7.86
CA GLN A 51 6.67 -4.96 -6.59
C GLN A 51 5.89 -4.39 -5.40
N LEU A 52 5.40 -3.15 -5.51
CA LEU A 52 4.55 -2.55 -4.49
C LEU A 52 3.22 -3.28 -4.37
N ALA A 53 2.63 -3.72 -5.50
CA ALA A 53 1.43 -4.56 -5.49
C ALA A 53 1.67 -5.87 -4.73
N TYR A 54 2.79 -6.53 -5.04
CA TYR A 54 3.20 -7.75 -4.34
C TYR A 54 3.41 -7.51 -2.83
N TRP A 55 4.08 -6.41 -2.47
CA TRP A 55 4.25 -6.03 -1.06
C TRP A 55 2.91 -5.86 -0.36
N CYS A 56 1.97 -5.15 -0.99
CA CYS A 56 0.64 -4.96 -0.45
C CYS A 56 -0.10 -6.31 -0.30
N GLU A 57 -0.01 -7.23 -1.27
CA GLU A 57 -0.64 -8.56 -1.15
C GLU A 57 -0.04 -9.41 -0.04
N LYS A 58 1.27 -9.30 0.18
CA LYS A 58 2.00 -10.05 1.20
C LYS A 58 1.73 -9.54 2.62
N TRP A 59 1.71 -8.22 2.78
CA TRP A 59 1.68 -7.59 4.10
C TRP A 59 0.31 -7.04 4.51
N LEU A 60 -0.60 -6.80 3.56
CA LEU A 60 -1.93 -6.27 3.83
C LEU A 60 -2.99 -7.36 3.72
N ASN A 61 -3.87 -7.42 4.71
CA ASN A 61 -5.07 -8.23 4.63
C ASN A 61 -6.15 -7.57 3.74
N ARG A 62 -7.22 -8.31 3.43
CA ARG A 62 -8.33 -7.80 2.59
C ARG A 62 -8.98 -6.51 3.11
N GLY A 63 -9.07 -6.31 4.43
CA GLY A 63 -9.64 -5.10 5.02
C GLY A 63 -8.74 -3.89 4.80
N GLN A 64 -7.44 -4.08 5.03
CA GLN A 64 -6.39 -3.10 4.83
C GLN A 64 -6.28 -2.70 3.34
N TRP A 65 -6.37 -3.67 2.43
CA TRP A 65 -6.44 -3.41 0.99
C TRP A 65 -7.63 -2.55 0.58
N ARG A 66 -8.84 -2.83 1.09
CA ARG A 66 -10.01 -1.99 0.80
C ARG A 66 -9.84 -0.58 1.33
N GLN A 67 -9.24 -0.44 2.50
CA GLN A 67 -8.98 0.87 3.08
C GLN A 67 -7.97 1.65 2.23
N LEU A 68 -6.87 1.01 1.82
CA LEU A 68 -5.89 1.58 0.88
C LEU A 68 -6.57 2.08 -0.40
N GLU A 69 -7.37 1.22 -1.02
CA GLU A 69 -8.05 1.54 -2.28
C GLU A 69 -8.96 2.75 -2.11
N ASN A 70 -9.72 2.80 -1.02
CA ASN A 70 -10.63 3.90 -0.77
C ASN A 70 -9.87 5.21 -0.51
N ASP A 71 -8.85 5.19 0.35
CA ASP A 71 -8.03 6.35 0.65
C ASP A 71 -7.31 6.90 -0.59
N VAL A 72 -6.72 6.01 -1.39
CA VAL A 72 -6.03 6.38 -2.64
C VAL A 72 -7.02 6.99 -3.63
N ARG A 73 -8.19 6.37 -3.83
CA ARG A 73 -9.25 6.94 -4.68
C ARG A 73 -9.74 8.31 -4.17
N GLN A 74 -9.87 8.50 -2.86
CA GLN A 74 -10.24 9.79 -2.28
C GLN A 74 -9.15 10.84 -2.51
N ARG A 75 -7.88 10.45 -2.42
CA ARG A 75 -6.73 11.32 -2.67
C ARG A 75 -6.68 11.78 -4.12
N LEU A 76 -6.86 10.85 -5.06
CA LEU A 76 -6.90 11.13 -6.49
C LEU A 76 -8.11 11.97 -6.93
N ARG A 77 -9.21 11.94 -6.18
CA ARG A 77 -10.38 12.80 -6.43
C ARG A 77 -10.22 14.23 -5.88
N ARG A 78 -9.26 14.45 -4.98
CA ARG A 78 -9.01 15.74 -4.30
C ARG A 78 -7.78 16.49 -4.82
N GLY A 79 -6.89 15.81 -5.55
CA GLY A 79 -5.80 16.43 -6.32
C GLY A 79 -6.29 16.89 -7.68
#